data_AF-A0A8T4QEP9-F1
#
_entry.id   AF-A0A8T4QEP9-F1
#
_cell.length_a   1.000
_cell.length_b   1.000
_cell.length_c   1.000
_cell.angle_alpha   90.00
_cell.angle_beta   90.00
_cell.angle_gamma   90.00
#
_symmetry.space_group_name_H-M   'P 1'
#
loop_
_entity.id
_entity.type
_entity.pdbx_description
1 polymer ?
#
loop_
_entity_poly.entity_id
_entity_poly.type
_entity_poly.pdbx_seq_one_letter_code
_entity_poly.pdbx_strand_id
1 'polypeptide(L)'
;MLLISLTPIALAASAPINSELSSSDRAKFDEILEPVMMIYNFIKYIASVIAVIFLAYSGIAYMTSGSDPKKRDQAKNIAGYVIIGLIIIWATPLIGGLLV
;
A
#
# COMPACT_ATOMS: atom_id res chain seq x y z
N MET A 1 19.70 -13.33 45.56
CA MET A 1 18.42 -13.36 44.83
C MET A 1 18.16 -12.11 43.97
N LEU A 2 18.81 -10.96 44.22
CA LEU A 2 18.61 -9.71 43.43
C LEU A 2 19.55 -9.55 42.22
N LEU A 3 20.62 -10.35 42.10
CA LEU A 3 21.64 -10.22 41.05
C LEU A 3 21.31 -10.97 39.74
N ILE A 4 20.29 -11.83 39.74
CA ILE A 4 19.93 -12.69 38.59
C ILE A 4 18.87 -12.01 37.69
N SER A 5 18.14 -11.00 38.18
CA SER A 5 17.12 -10.29 37.38
C SER A 5 17.69 -9.18 36.48
N LEU A 6 18.97 -8.82 36.63
CA LEU A 6 19.66 -7.79 35.84
C LEU A 6 20.39 -8.36 34.62
N THR A 7 20.56 -9.68 34.56
CA THR A 7 21.21 -10.39 33.45
C THR A 7 20.48 -10.28 32.10
N PRO A 8 19.13 -10.12 32.00
CA PRO A 8 18.50 -9.97 30.68
C PRO A 8 18.84 -8.62 30.04
N ILE A 9 18.93 -7.55 30.84
CA ILE A 9 19.19 -6.19 30.34
C ILE A 9 20.65 -6.02 29.91
N ALA A 10 21.59 -6.61 30.66
CA ALA A 10 23.01 -6.57 30.28
C ALA A 10 23.28 -7.32 28.96
N LEU A 11 22.58 -8.43 28.72
CA LEU A 11 22.68 -9.17 27.46
C LEU A 11 21.98 -8.43 26.31
N ALA A 12 20.83 -7.82 26.56
CA ALA A 12 20.12 -6.98 25.58
C ALA A 12 20.90 -5.70 25.20
N ALA A 13 21.69 -5.13 26.11
CA ALA A 13 22.53 -3.97 25.84
C ALA A 13 23.80 -4.31 25.02
N SER A 14 24.21 -5.58 25.01
CA SER A 14 25.31 -6.08 24.17
C SER A 14 24.86 -6.58 22.80
N ALA A 15 23.54 -6.70 22.59
CA ALA A 15 23.01 -6.93 21.25
C ALA A 15 23.36 -5.72 20.40
N PRO A 16 24.10 -5.88 19.29
CA PRO A 16 24.42 -4.76 18.43
C PRO A 16 23.12 -4.28 17.78
N ILE A 17 22.47 -3.28 18.37
CA ILE A 17 21.32 -2.57 17.77
C ILE A 17 21.75 -1.85 16.47
N ASN A 18 23.06 -1.81 16.19
CA ASN A 18 23.70 -1.25 15.03
C ASN A 18 24.35 -2.32 14.10
N SER A 19 24.00 -3.61 14.21
CA SER A 19 24.43 -4.55 13.18
C SER A 19 23.83 -4.11 11.86
N GLU A 20 24.66 -3.67 10.91
CA GLU A 20 24.25 -3.49 9.53
C GLU A 20 23.42 -4.70 9.11
N LEU A 21 22.22 -4.49 8.56
CA LEU A 21 21.36 -5.58 8.08
C LEU A 21 22.22 -6.53 7.24
N SER A 22 22.52 -7.70 7.78
CA SER A 22 23.29 -8.72 7.08
C SER A 22 22.54 -9.08 5.79
N SER A 23 23.25 -9.42 4.72
CA SER A 23 22.62 -9.91 3.49
C SER A 23 21.69 -11.10 3.74
N SER A 24 21.96 -11.89 4.78
CA SER A 24 21.07 -12.96 5.24
C SER A 24 19.72 -12.48 5.79
N ASP A 25 19.68 -11.30 6.40
CA ASP A 25 18.46 -10.76 7.04
C ASP A 25 17.56 -10.10 6.00
N ARG A 26 18.14 -9.43 4.99
CA ARG A 26 17.41 -8.93 3.82
C ARG A 26 16.75 -10.08 3.05
N ALA A 27 17.48 -11.16 2.80
CA ALA A 27 16.94 -12.33 2.09
C ALA A 27 15.73 -12.96 2.81
N LYS A 28 15.77 -13.07 4.15
CA LYS A 28 14.64 -13.55 4.95
C LYS A 28 13.44 -12.60 4.90
N PHE A 29 13.70 -11.29 4.92
CA PHE A 29 12.66 -10.29 4.80
C PHE A 29 11.98 -10.35 3.42
N ASP A 30 12.76 -10.48 2.36
CA ASP A 30 12.26 -10.64 0.99
C ASP A 30 11.41 -11.92 0.84
N GLU A 31 11.84 -13.03 1.43
CA GLU A 31 11.10 -14.30 1.46
C GLU A 31 9.72 -14.14 2.14
N ILE A 32 9.64 -13.37 3.22
CA ILE A 32 8.38 -13.08 3.91
C ILE A 32 7.48 -12.13 3.10
N LEU A 33 8.07 -11.19 2.36
CA LEU A 33 7.34 -10.21 1.56
C LEU A 33 6.82 -10.76 0.23
N GLU A 34 7.46 -11.80 -0.34
CA GLU A 34 7.10 -12.33 -1.65
C GLU A 34 5.60 -12.69 -1.77
N PRO A 35 4.97 -13.44 -0.84
CA PRO A 35 3.55 -13.74 -0.92
C PRO A 35 2.66 -12.49 -0.81
N VAL A 36 3.07 -11.52 0.01
CA VAL A 36 2.36 -10.25 0.19
C VAL A 36 2.38 -9.44 -1.11
N MET A 37 3.54 -9.39 -1.78
CA MET A 37 3.71 -8.69 -3.04
C MET A 37 2.93 -9.36 -4.18
N MET A 38 2.81 -10.68 -4.16
CA MET A 38 1.95 -11.41 -5.10
C MET A 38 0.49 -10.99 -4.97
N ILE A 39 -0.05 -10.98 -3.74
CA ILE A 39 -1.43 -10.56 -3.47
C ILE A 39 -1.64 -9.09 -3.82
N TYR A 40 -0.70 -8.21 -3.43
CA TYR A 40 -0.75 -6.80 -3.76
C TYR A 40 -0.78 -6.56 -5.28
N ASN A 41 0.10 -7.22 -6.04
CA ASN A 41 0.12 -7.06 -7.50
C ASN A 41 -1.16 -7.58 -8.16
N PHE A 42 -1.70 -8.70 -7.67
CA PHE A 42 -2.99 -9.23 -8.14
C PHE A 42 -4.12 -8.21 -7.93
N ILE A 43 -4.24 -7.66 -6.71
CA ILE A 43 -5.24 -6.63 -6.40
C ILE A 43 -5.01 -5.36 -7.23
N LYS A 44 -3.75 -4.91 -7.37
CA LYS A 44 -3.39 -3.72 -8.15
C LYS A 44 -3.89 -3.81 -9.58
N TYR A 45 -3.64 -4.92 -10.26
CA TYR A 45 -4.06 -5.07 -11.66
C TYR A 45 -5.58 -5.22 -11.80
N ILE A 46 -6.23 -5.99 -10.93
CA ILE A 46 -7.70 -6.10 -10.94
C ILE A 46 -8.36 -4.74 -10.68
N ALA A 47 -7.92 -4.04 -9.64
CA ALA A 47 -8.42 -2.71 -9.31
C ALA A 47 -8.19 -1.73 -10.46
N SER A 48 -7.07 -1.83 -11.18
CA SER A 48 -6.78 -0.98 -12.34
C SER A 48 -7.76 -1.23 -13.49
N VAL A 49 -8.11 -2.49 -13.77
CA VAL A 49 -9.12 -2.83 -14.79
C VAL A 49 -10.50 -2.31 -14.38
N ILE A 50 -10.89 -2.52 -13.12
CA ILE A 50 -12.15 -2.02 -12.57
C ILE A 50 -12.20 -0.49 -12.65
N ALA A 51 -11.10 0.19 -12.33
CA ALA A 51 -11.00 1.64 -12.41
C ALA A 51 -11.30 2.17 -13.82
N VAL A 52 -10.76 1.53 -14.87
CA VAL A 52 -11.06 1.92 -16.26
C VAL A 52 -12.56 1.82 -16.56
N ILE A 53 -13.22 0.75 -16.11
CA ILE A 53 -14.66 0.56 -16.29
C ILE A 53 -15.45 1.65 -15.58
N PHE A 54 -15.11 1.97 -14.33
CA PHE A 54 -15.80 3.01 -13.57
C PHE A 54 -15.51 4.42 -14.09
N LEU A 55 -14.32 4.68 -14.64
CA LEU A 55 -14.02 5.93 -15.32
C LEU A 55 -14.87 6.08 -16.59
N ALA A 56 -14.96 5.03 -17.41
CA ALA A 56 -15.85 5.03 -18.58
C ALA A 56 -17.32 5.25 -18.17
N TYR A 57 -17.78 4.55 -17.15
CA TYR A 57 -19.11 4.74 -16.57
C TYR A 57 -19.34 6.18 -16.11
N SER A 58 -18.39 6.77 -15.38
CA SER A 58 -18.48 8.15 -14.92
C SER A 58 -18.52 9.15 -16.07
N GLY A 59 -17.77 8.91 -17.16
CA GLY A 59 -17.80 9.72 -18.36
C GLY A 59 -19.16 9.68 -19.05
N ILE A 60 -19.73 8.49 -19.23
CA ILE A 60 -21.07 8.32 -19.81
C ILE A 60 -22.13 8.97 -18.91
N ALA A 61 -22.06 8.77 -17.60
CA ALA A 61 -22.97 9.38 -16.64
C ALA A 61 -22.90 10.92 -16.65
N TYR A 62 -21.69 11.47 -16.84
CA TYR A 62 -21.49 12.91 -16.97
C TYR A 62 -22.05 13.47 -18.30
N MET A 63 -21.89 12.75 -19.41
CA MET A 63 -22.44 13.18 -20.70
C MET A 63 -23.97 13.10 -20.74
N THR A 64 -24.55 12.06 -20.11
CA THR A 64 -26.00 11.79 -20.15
C THR A 64 -26.80 12.52 -19.06
N SER A 65 -26.15 13.25 -18.16
CA SER A 65 -26.82 13.93 -17.04
C SER A 65 -27.59 15.20 -17.44
N GLY A 66 -27.39 15.71 -18.66
CA GLY A 66 -28.18 16.83 -19.19
C GLY A 66 -28.05 18.09 -18.33
N SER A 67 -29.19 18.64 -17.91
CA SER A 67 -29.29 19.84 -17.06
C SER A 67 -29.41 19.54 -15.56
N ASP A 68 -29.31 18.27 -15.13
CA ASP A 68 -29.38 17.88 -13.72
C ASP A 68 -28.00 18.04 -13.04
N PRO A 69 -27.79 19.06 -12.19
CA PRO A 69 -26.48 19.31 -11.58
C PRO A 69 -26.08 18.20 -10.61
N LYS A 70 -27.06 17.59 -9.91
CA LYS A 70 -26.80 16.54 -8.94
C LYS A 70 -26.22 15.30 -9.61
N LYS A 71 -26.74 14.92 -10.78
CA LYS A 71 -26.19 13.79 -11.55
C LYS A 71 -24.79 14.09 -12.09
N ARG A 72 -24.54 15.33 -12.54
CA ARG A 72 -23.20 15.76 -12.97
C ARG A 72 -22.17 15.67 -11.85
N ASP A 73 -22.53 16.13 -10.65
CA ASP A 73 -21.63 16.11 -9.49
C ASP A 73 -21.39 14.67 -9.01
N GLN A 74 -22.41 13.82 -9.03
CA GLN A 74 -22.24 12.40 -8.76
C GLN A 74 -21.25 11.73 -9.72
N ALA A 75 -21.37 11.99 -11.03
CA ALA A 75 -20.43 11.44 -12.02
C ALA A 75 -18.99 11.91 -11.78
N LYS A 76 -18.79 13.20 -11.47
CA LYS A 76 -17.47 13.74 -11.10
C LYS A 76 -16.91 13.10 -9.84
N ASN A 77 -17.74 12.89 -8.82
CA ASN A 77 -17.32 12.26 -7.57
C ASN A 77 -16.88 10.82 -7.80
N ILE A 78 -17.61 10.05 -8.61
CA ILE A 78 -17.19 8.69 -8.98
C ILE A 78 -15.82 8.73 -9.65
N ALA A 79 -15.63 9.59 -10.65
CA ALA A 79 -14.33 9.73 -11.32
C ALA A 79 -13.21 10.11 -10.33
N GLY A 80 -13.47 11.07 -9.44
CA GLY A 80 -12.53 11.51 -8.42
C GLY A 80 -12.13 10.39 -7.47
N TYR A 81 -13.08 9.62 -6.94
CA TYR A 81 -12.78 8.50 -6.05
C TYR A 81 -11.98 7.40 -6.74
N VAL A 82 -12.28 7.11 -8.00
CA VAL A 82 -11.51 6.12 -8.78
C VAL A 82 -10.07 6.58 -8.99
N ILE A 83 -9.85 7.85 -9.34
CA ILE A 83 -8.51 8.42 -9.52
C ILE A 83 -7.73 8.38 -8.21
N ILE A 84 -8.33 8.80 -7.10
CA ILE A 84 -7.67 8.76 -5.78
C ILE A 84 -7.29 7.34 -5.40
N GLY A 85 -8.20 6.36 -5.59
CA GLY A 85 -7.90 4.95 -5.33
C GLY A 85 -6.75 4.41 -6.18
N LEU A 86 -6.72 4.76 -7.47
CA LEU A 86 -5.59 4.41 -8.35
C LEU A 86 -4.28 5.03 -7.87
N ILE A 87 -4.27 6.32 -7.52
CA ILE A 87 -3.07 6.99 -7.01
C ILE A 87 -2.54 6.28 -5.78
N ILE A 88 -3.41 5.95 -4.81
CA ILE A 88 -3.01 5.26 -3.58
C ILE A 88 -2.36 3.91 -3.91
N ILE A 89 -3.03 3.08 -4.72
CA ILE A 89 -2.53 1.74 -5.06
C ILE A 89 -1.18 1.81 -5.77
N TRP A 90 -1.01 2.74 -6.72
CA TRP A 90 0.23 2.88 -7.50
C TRP A 90 1.35 3.61 -6.74
N ALA A 91 1.01 4.41 -5.72
CA ALA A 91 1.98 5.06 -4.86
C ALA A 91 2.52 4.14 -3.74
N THR A 92 1.83 3.06 -3.38
CA THR A 92 2.25 2.12 -2.33
C THR A 92 3.73 1.68 -2.43
N PRO A 93 4.28 1.31 -3.61
CA PRO A 93 5.68 0.88 -3.71
C PRO A 93 6.69 1.98 -3.39
N LEU A 94 6.32 3.26 -3.56
CA LEU A 94 7.18 4.40 -3.21
C LEU A 94 7.43 4.45 -1.70
N ILE A 95 6.44 4.05 -0.91
CA ILE A 95 6.54 3.99 0.55
C ILE A 95 7.40 2.78 0.95
N GLY A 96 7.14 1.61 0.37
CA GLY A 96 7.93 0.40 0.64
C GLY A 96 9.41 0.56 0.29
N GLY A 97 9.72 1.18 -0.85
CA GLY A 97 11.09 1.45 -1.29
C GLY A 97 11.82 2.55 -0.51
N LEU A 98 11.10 3.40 0.24
CA LEU A 98 11.69 4.42 1.11
C LEU A 98 12.09 3.87 2.48
N LEU A 99 11.54 2.73 2.89
CA LEU A 99 11.72 2.14 4.23
C LEU A 99 12.77 1.02 4.30
N VAL A 100 13.26 0.53 3.15
CA VAL A 100 14.21 -0.60 3.01
C VAL A 100 15.57 -0.13 2.50
#